data_AF-A0AAE1CYY1-F1
#
_entry.id   AF-A0AAE1CYY1-F1
#
_cell.length_a   1.000
_cell.length_b   1.000
_cell.length_c   1.000
_cell.angle_alpha   90.00
_cell.angle_beta   90.00
_cell.angle_gamma   90.00
#
_symmetry.space_group_name_H-M   'P 1'
#
loop_
_entity.id
_entity.type
_entity.pdbx_description
1 polymer ?
#
loop_
_entity_poly.entity_id
_entity_poly.type
_entity_poly.pdbx_seq_one_letter_code
_entity_poly.pdbx_strand_id
1 'polypeptide(L)'
;MVADGDNVGQCVGYACVKDERLVTLSVLFGEFVRRNEGVCVRTVIVHKDASEIAAVRMTMPECDILLCRFHVAKSLYDSVRKYCPKVEPERMDGLCTKMLKCASENVF
;
A
#
# COMPACT_ATOMS: atom_id res chain seq x y z
N MET A 1 1.66 3.58 8.99
CA MET A 1 3.04 3.83 9.48
C MET A 1 3.67 4.82 8.53
N VAL A 2 4.36 5.83 9.05
CA VAL A 2 5.15 6.77 8.26
C VAL A 2 6.60 6.55 8.64
N ALA A 3 7.48 6.56 7.65
CA ALA A 3 8.93 6.52 7.85
C ALA A 3 9.52 7.87 7.45
N ASP A 4 10.49 8.35 8.21
CA ASP A 4 11.28 9.52 7.87
C ASP A 4 12.44 9.16 6.92
N GLY A 5 13.30 10.14 6.62
CA GLY A 5 14.47 9.96 5.77
C GLY A 5 15.52 8.99 6.33
N ASP A 6 15.46 8.71 7.64
CA ASP A 6 16.36 7.78 8.34
C ASP A 6 15.77 6.35 8.40
N ASN A 7 14.66 6.10 7.69
CA ASN A 7 13.88 4.86 7.69
C ASN A 7 13.32 4.48 9.07
N VAL A 8 13.15 5.44 9.98
CA VAL A 8 12.54 5.20 11.28
C VAL A 8 11.02 5.30 11.13
N GLY A 9 10.38 4.13 11.19
CA GLY A 9 8.93 4.01 11.07
C GLY A 9 8.20 4.26 12.39
N GLN A 10 7.14 5.07 12.36
CA GLN A 10 6.22 5.24 13.48
C GLN A 10 4.76 5.25 13.04
N CYS A 11 3.86 4.90 13.97
CA CYS A 11 2.43 5.07 13.74
C CYS A 11 2.03 6.51 14.08
N VAL A 12 1.46 7.22 13.10
CA VAL A 12 1.13 8.65 13.21
C VAL A 12 -0.37 8.91 13.36
N GLY A 13 -1.19 7.87 13.34
CA GLY A 13 -2.64 8.01 13.45
C GLY A 13 -3.37 6.68 13.43
N TYR A 14 -4.49 6.66 14.14
CA TYR A 14 -5.46 5.57 14.12
C TYR A 14 -6.83 6.19 13.85
N ALA A 15 -7.65 5.50 13.06
CA ALA A 15 -9.01 5.91 12.82
C ALA A 15 -9.92 4.69 12.75
N CYS A 16 -11.08 4.80 13.38
CA CYS A 16 -12.18 3.87 13.16
C CYS A 16 -13.07 4.47 12.07
N VAL A 17 -13.09 3.83 10.91
CA VAL A 17 -13.95 4.24 9.79
C VAL A 17 -15.16 3.31 9.69
N LYS A 18 -16.30 3.88 9.28
CA LYS A 18 -17.52 3.10 9.04
C LYS A 18 -17.37 2.19 7.82
N ASP A 19 -16.69 2.69 6.80
CA ASP A 19 -16.44 2.00 5.54
C ASP A 19 -15.17 2.56 4.87
N GLU A 20 -14.62 1.79 3.92
CA GLU A 20 -13.40 2.15 3.18
C GLU A 20 -13.75 2.75 1.80
N ARG A 21 -14.86 3.46 1.67
CA ARG A 21 -15.22 4.13 0.40
C ARG A 21 -14.45 5.44 0.27
N LEU A 22 -14.30 5.88 -0.98
CA LEU A 22 -13.61 7.11 -1.37
C LEU A 22 -13.94 8.29 -0.45
N VAL A 23 -15.22 8.58 -0.25
CA VAL A 23 -15.66 9.72 0.57
C VAL A 23 -15.13 9.63 2.01
N THR A 24 -15.26 8.46 2.64
CA THR A 24 -14.80 8.24 4.02
C THR A 24 -13.28 8.36 4.12
N LEU A 25 -12.57 7.76 3.16
CA LEU A 25 -11.10 7.77 3.12
C LEU A 25 -10.54 9.16 2.79
N SER A 26 -11.17 9.92 1.90
CA SER A 26 -10.78 11.30 1.61
C SER A 26 -10.89 12.21 2.83
N VAL A 27 -11.93 12.02 3.67
CA VAL A 27 -12.04 12.75 4.94
C VAL A 27 -10.90 12.35 5.89
N LEU A 28 -10.63 11.05 6.02
CA LEU A 28 -9.55 10.55 6.88
C LEU A 28 -8.17 11.10 6.45
N PHE A 29 -7.83 10.98 5.16
CA PHE A 29 -6.56 11.47 4.65
C PHE A 29 -6.48 13.00 4.67
N GLY A 30 -7.61 13.70 4.44
CA GLY A 30 -7.70 15.14 4.60
C GLY A 30 -7.40 15.60 6.03
N GLU A 31 -7.94 14.88 7.03
CA GLU A 31 -7.63 15.15 8.44
C GLU A 31 -6.14 14.91 8.77
N PHE A 32 -5.53 13.89 8.17
CA PHE A 32 -4.10 13.67 8.30
C PHE A 32 -3.29 14.86 7.73
N VAL A 33 -3.60 15.30 6.50
CA VAL A 33 -2.92 16.45 5.88
C VAL A 33 -3.11 17.72 6.71
N ARG A 34 -4.35 18.00 7.14
CA ARG A 34 -4.69 19.18 7.93
C ARG A 34 -3.95 19.22 9.28
N ARG A 35 -3.77 18.07 9.94
CA ARG A 35 -3.07 17.99 11.24
C ARG A 35 -1.55 18.03 11.11
N ASN A 36 -1.02 17.78 9.92
CA ASN A 36 0.41 17.73 9.64
C ASN A 36 0.79 18.77 8.58
N GLU A 37 0.17 19.96 8.65
CA GLU A 37 0.45 21.06 7.73
C GLU A 37 1.95 21.42 7.78
N GLY A 38 2.56 21.53 6.60
CA GLY A 38 4.01 21.76 6.44
C GLY A 38 4.86 20.49 6.36
N VAL A 39 4.30 19.30 6.64
CA VAL A 39 4.97 18.03 6.40
C VAL A 39 4.81 17.64 4.94
N CYS A 40 5.94 17.48 4.23
CA CYS A 40 5.94 17.01 2.85
C CYS A 40 5.95 15.48 2.80
N VAL A 41 4.82 14.87 2.41
CA VAL A 41 4.74 13.44 2.15
C VAL A 41 5.12 13.18 0.69
N ARG A 42 6.30 12.59 0.47
CA ARG A 42 6.78 12.27 -0.88
C ARG A 42 6.07 11.05 -1.47
N THR A 43 5.85 10.02 -0.67
CA THR A 43 5.37 8.73 -1.16
C THR A 43 4.35 8.14 -0.18
N VAL A 44 3.28 7.58 -0.72
CA VAL A 44 2.26 6.86 0.05
C VAL A 44 2.17 5.43 -0.47
N ILE A 45 2.27 4.47 0.46
CA ILE A 45 2.06 3.06 0.17
C ILE A 45 0.64 2.68 0.59
N VAL A 46 -0.19 2.27 -0.37
CA VAL A 46 -1.62 1.96 -0.16
C VAL A 46 -1.95 0.50 -0.50
N HIS A 47 -3.12 0.04 -0.05
CA HIS A 47 -3.69 -1.19 -0.59
C HIS A 47 -3.98 -1.04 -2.10
N LYS A 48 -4.20 -2.15 -2.80
CA LYS A 48 -4.60 -2.15 -4.21
C LYS A 48 -6.05 -1.69 -4.46
N ASP A 49 -6.69 -1.05 -3.48
CA ASP A 49 -8.09 -0.63 -3.62
C ASP A 49 -8.20 0.71 -4.37
N ALA A 50 -9.10 0.78 -5.35
CA ALA A 50 -9.26 1.97 -6.18
C ALA A 50 -9.74 3.19 -5.37
N SER A 51 -10.52 2.97 -4.31
CA SER A 51 -11.03 4.02 -3.43
C SER A 51 -9.89 4.65 -2.62
N GLU A 52 -8.97 3.84 -2.08
CA GLU A 52 -7.78 4.34 -1.38
C GLU A 52 -6.89 5.16 -2.32
N ILE A 53 -6.60 4.64 -3.51
CA ILE A 53 -5.76 5.33 -4.50
C ILE A 53 -6.41 6.67 -4.88
N ALA A 54 -7.71 6.68 -5.17
CA ALA A 54 -8.43 7.90 -5.52
C ALA A 54 -8.46 8.89 -4.34
N ALA A 55 -8.65 8.42 -3.12
CA ALA A 55 -8.66 9.26 -1.93
C ALA A 55 -7.31 9.95 -1.72
N VAL A 56 -6.20 9.22 -1.84
CA VAL A 56 -4.84 9.78 -1.76
C VAL A 56 -4.62 10.82 -2.84
N ARG A 57 -4.98 10.54 -4.11
CA ARG A 57 -4.86 11.51 -5.21
C ARG A 57 -5.64 12.80 -4.96
N MET A 58 -6.79 12.71 -4.31
CA MET A 58 -7.60 13.89 -3.99
C MET A 58 -6.98 14.74 -2.87
N THR A 59 -6.37 14.11 -1.86
CA THR A 59 -5.90 14.82 -0.65
C THR A 59 -4.41 15.17 -0.69
N MET A 60 -3.61 14.41 -1.44
CA MET A 60 -2.16 14.54 -1.57
C MET A 60 -1.78 14.34 -3.06
N PRO A 61 -2.20 15.23 -3.97
CA PRO A 61 -2.03 15.03 -5.41
C PRO A 61 -0.57 14.94 -5.86
N GLU A 62 0.35 15.54 -5.10
CA GLU A 62 1.78 15.62 -5.41
C GLU A 62 2.59 14.39 -4.95
N CYS A 63 2.00 13.47 -4.18
CA CYS A 63 2.73 12.31 -3.69
C CYS A 63 2.78 11.17 -4.71
N ASP A 64 3.91 10.46 -4.75
CA ASP A 64 4.01 9.20 -5.45
C ASP A 64 3.16 8.14 -4.75
N ILE A 65 2.38 7.37 -5.52
CA ILE A 65 1.56 6.29 -4.99
C ILE A 65 2.19 4.96 -5.35
N LEU A 66 2.55 4.19 -4.32
CA LEU A 66 3.03 2.82 -4.48
C LEU A 66 2.01 1.84 -3.92
N LEU A 67 1.92 0.67 -4.54
CA LEU A 67 1.09 -0.41 -4.04
C LEU A 67 1.84 -1.20 -2.99
N CYS A 68 1.13 -1.59 -1.93
CA CYS A 68 1.68 -2.44 -0.89
C CYS A 68 2.10 -3.80 -1.47
N ARG A 69 3.41 -4.06 -1.44
CA ARG A 69 4.03 -5.30 -1.92
C ARG A 69 3.35 -6.56 -1.39
N PHE A 70 2.93 -6.55 -0.12
CA PHE A 70 2.20 -7.66 0.50
C PHE A 70 0.86 -7.95 -0.19
N HIS A 71 0.03 -6.93 -0.36
CA HIS A 71 -1.28 -7.09 -0.97
C HIS A 71 -1.20 -7.43 -2.46
N VAL A 72 -0.20 -6.92 -3.17
CA VAL A 72 0.09 -7.30 -4.55
C VAL A 72 0.48 -8.78 -4.64
N ALA A 73 1.43 -9.23 -3.81
CA ALA A 73 1.86 -10.64 -3.77
C ALA A 73 0.70 -11.59 -3.47
N LYS A 74 -0.10 -11.26 -2.44
CA LYS A 74 -1.26 -12.05 -2.05
C LYS A 74 -2.28 -12.14 -3.18
N SER A 75 -2.57 -11.02 -3.84
CA SER A 75 -3.54 -10.99 -4.95
C SER A 75 -3.07 -11.80 -6.16
N LEU A 76 -1.78 -11.74 -6.47
CA LEU A 76 -1.17 -12.56 -7.51
C LEU A 76 -1.28 -14.05 -7.17
N TYR A 77 -0.89 -14.41 -5.94
CA TYR A 77 -0.98 -15.78 -5.42
C TYR A 77 -2.42 -16.34 -5.52
N ASP A 78 -3.41 -15.58 -5.02
CA ASP A 78 -4.82 -15.98 -5.05
C ASP A 78 -5.32 -16.14 -6.50
N SER A 79 -4.89 -15.25 -7.40
CA SER A 79 -5.27 -15.31 -8.82
C SER A 79 -4.68 -16.52 -9.51
N VAL A 80 -3.39 -16.82 -9.30
CA VAL A 80 -2.73 -17.99 -9.91
C VAL A 80 -3.38 -19.28 -9.43
N ARG A 81 -3.71 -19.40 -8.14
CA ARG A 81 -4.42 -20.57 -7.63
C ARG A 81 -5.82 -20.74 -8.20
N LYS A 82 -6.49 -19.64 -8.51
CA LYS A 82 -7.86 -19.66 -9.04
C LYS A 82 -7.90 -19.95 -10.54
N TYR A 83 -6.95 -19.43 -11.30
CA TYR A 83 -7.04 -19.39 -12.76
C TYR A 83 -5.98 -20.23 -13.49
N CYS A 84 -4.92 -20.69 -12.81
CA CYS A 84 -3.84 -21.46 -13.44
C CYS A 84 -3.86 -22.95 -13.07
N PRO A 85 -3.25 -23.82 -13.91
CA PRO A 85 -3.03 -25.23 -13.58
C PRO A 85 -2.13 -25.41 -12.35
N LYS A 86 -2.26 -26.54 -11.64
CA LYS A 86 -1.61 -26.81 -10.33
C LYS A 86 -0.08 -26.66 -10.27
N VAL A 87 0.62 -26.76 -11.40
CA VAL A 87 2.08 -26.59 -11.46
C VAL A 87 2.52 -25.13 -11.24
N GLU A 88 1.68 -24.17 -11.62
CA GLU A 88 2.00 -22.73 -11.51
C GLU A 88 1.95 -22.20 -10.06
N PRO A 89 0.98 -22.57 -9.21
CA PRO A 89 0.97 -22.22 -7.80
C PRO A 89 2.26 -22.53 -7.03
N GLU A 90 2.88 -23.70 -7.25
CA GLU A 90 4.10 -24.09 -6.53
C GLU A 90 5.30 -23.20 -6.92
N ARG A 91 5.43 -22.87 -8.21
CA ARG A 91 6.47 -21.95 -8.68
C ARG A 91 6.22 -20.52 -8.20
N MET A 92 4.95 -20.11 -8.15
CA MET A 92 4.54 -18.77 -7.74
C MET A 92 4.80 -18.52 -6.25
N ASP A 93 4.66 -19.53 -5.39
CA ASP A 93 4.91 -19.41 -3.95
C ASP A 93 6.36 -19.01 -3.65
N GLY A 94 7.31 -19.64 -4.38
CA GLY A 94 8.73 -19.30 -4.28
C GLY A 94 9.04 -17.86 -4.70
N LEU A 95 8.45 -17.41 -5.82
CA LEU A 95 8.63 -16.04 -6.31
C LEU A 95 8.01 -15.00 -5.39
N CYS A 96 6.78 -15.22 -4.92
CA CYS A 96 6.11 -14.31 -3.98
C CYS A 96 6.88 -14.23 -2.67
N THR A 97 7.36 -15.36 -2.15
CA THR A 97 8.19 -15.40 -0.94
C THR A 97 9.49 -14.61 -1.11
N LYS A 98 10.18 -14.80 -2.25
CA LYS A 98 11.41 -14.03 -2.55
C LYS A 98 11.12 -12.54 -2.66
N MET A 99 10.04 -12.16 -3.32
CA MET A 99 9.62 -10.76 -3.49
C MET A 99 9.28 -10.12 -2.14
N LEU A 100 8.63 -10.84 -1.23
CA LEU A 100 8.26 -10.32 0.09
C LEU A 100 9.44 -10.21 1.07
N LYS A 101 10.50 -11.01 0.87
CA LYS A 101 11.65 -11.07 1.77
C LYS A 101 12.88 -10.32 1.23
N CYS A 102 12.92 -9.94 -0.04
CA CYS A 102 14.04 -9.17 -0.57
C CYS A 102 14.11 -7.79 0.09
N ALA A 103 15.33 -7.35 0.39
CA ALA A 103 15.61 -6.03 0.96
C ALA A 103 15.49 -4.90 -0.07
N SER A 104 15.70 -5.21 -1.36
CA SER A 104 15.55 -4.28 -2.48
C SER A 104 15.31 -5.03 -3.78
N GLU A 105 14.89 -4.29 -4.82
CA GLU A 105 14.68 -4.82 -6.18
C GLU A 105 15.97 -5.39 -6.79
N ASN A 106 17.13 -4.80 -6.49
CA ASN A 106 18.43 -5.27 -7.00
C ASN A 106 18.85 -6.64 -6.43
N VAL A 107 18.21 -7.09 -5.36
CA VAL A 107 18.49 -8.37 -4.67
C VAL A 107 17.40 -9.41 -4.98
N PHE A 108 16.33 -9.01 -5.67
CA PHE A 108 15.29 -9.90 -6.17
C PHE A 108 15.77 -10.66 -7.41
#